data_AF-A0A842SDX1-F1
#
_entry.id   AF-A0A842SDX1-F1
#
_cell.length_a   1.000
_cell.length_b   1.000
_cell.length_c   1.000
_cell.angle_alpha   90.00
_cell.angle_beta   90.00
_cell.angle_gamma   90.00
#
_symmetry.space_group_name_H-M   'P 1'
#
loop_
_entity.id
_entity.type
_entity.pdbx_description
1 polymer ?
#
loop_
_entity_poly.entity_id
_entity_poly.type
_entity_poly.pdbx_seq_one_letter_code
_entity_poly.pdbx_strand_id
1 'polypeptide(L)' 'MKRWPKSLEVFNNAYLNCPVWSNEKKLKEQDVIKVYATHDLINFLNIN' A
#
# COMPACT_ATOMS: atom_id res chain seq x y z
N MET A 1 1.62 -22.60 3.45
CA MET A 1 1.79 -21.13 3.57
C MET A 1 0.48 -20.56 4.12
N LYS A 2 0.45 -19.99 5.33
CA LYS A 2 -0.78 -19.41 5.89
C LYS A 2 -1.10 -18.12 5.12
N ARG A 3 -2.24 -18.07 4.45
CA ARG A 3 -2.74 -16.87 3.78
C ARG A 3 -3.46 -16.02 4.82
N TRP A 4 -2.94 -14.83 5.08
CA TRP A 4 -3.55 -13.92 6.04
C TRP A 4 -4.72 -13.18 5.38
N PRO A 5 -5.74 -12.76 6.14
CA PRO A 5 -6.74 -11.84 5.64
C PRO A 5 -6.06 -10.54 5.16
N LYS A 6 -6.46 -10.00 4.00
CA LYS A 6 -5.87 -8.78 3.41
C LYS A 6 -5.76 -7.62 4.41
N SER A 7 -6.74 -7.48 5.31
CA SER A 7 -6.75 -6.45 6.35
C SER A 7 -5.61 -6.58 7.36
N LEU A 8 -5.21 -7.80 7.71
CA LEU A 8 -4.09 -8.08 8.62
C LEU A 8 -2.73 -7.87 7.96
N GLU A 9 -2.62 -8.12 6.64
CA GLU A 9 -1.39 -7.83 5.89
C GLU A 9 -1.10 -6.33 5.82
N VAL A 10 -2.14 -5.53 5.59
CA VAL A 10 -2.08 -4.06 5.62
C VAL A 10 -1.67 -3.55 7.01
N PHE A 11 -2.24 -4.12 8.07
CA PHE A 11 -1.95 -3.72 9.46
C PHE A 11 -0.51 -4.05 9.88
N ASN A 12 0.03 -5.20 9.48
CA ASN A 12 1.43 -5.54 9.75
C ASN A 12 2.41 -4.62 9.00
N ASN A 13 2.10 -4.20 7.78
CA ASN A 13 2.91 -3.19 7.08
C ASN A 13 2.88 -1.83 7.78
N ALA A 14 1.74 -1.44 8.38
CA ALA A 14 1.66 -0.24 9.22
C ALA A 14 2.62 -0.30 10.41
N TYR A 15 2.70 -1.46 11.07
CA TYR A 15 3.60 -1.68 12.19
C TYR A 15 5.08 -1.55 11.80
N LEU A 16 5.42 -1.90 10.55
CA LEU A 16 6.77 -1.75 9.99
C LEU A 16 7.05 -0.35 9.45
N ASN A 17 6.09 0.58 9.54
CA ASN A 17 6.15 1.92 8.93
C ASN A 17 6.50 1.87 7.43
N CYS A 18 6.07 0.81 6.74
CA CYS A 18 6.33 0.61 5.33
C CYS A 18 5.11 1.06 4.51
N PRO A 19 5.30 1.97 3.53
CA PRO A 19 4.24 2.29 2.59
C PRO A 19 3.80 1.04 1.81
N VAL A 20 2.51 0.94 1.52
CA VAL A 20 1.95 -0.17 0.74
C VAL A 20 1.70 0.28 -0.69
N TRP A 21 1.96 -0.59 -1.66
CA TRP A 21 1.54 -0.39 -3.05
C TRP A 21 0.21 -1.10 -3.30
N SER A 22 -0.84 -0.33 -3.63
CA SER A 22 -2.15 -0.86 -4.00
C SER A 22 -2.93 0.11 -4.89
N ASN A 23 -3.72 -0.44 -5.81
CA ASN A 23 -4.64 0.32 -6.65
C ASN A 23 -6.08 0.31 -6.10
N GLU A 24 -6.33 -0.30 -4.94
CA GLU A 24 -7.66 -0.30 -4.31
C GLU A 24 -7.97 1.09 -3.71
N LYS A 25 -8.99 1.78 -4.24
CA LYS A 25 -9.37 3.14 -3.82
C LYS A 25 -9.64 3.27 -2.32
N LYS A 26 -10.33 2.27 -1.74
CA LYS A 26 -10.64 2.23 -0.30
C LYS A 26 -9.40 2.25 0.60
N LEU A 27 -8.28 1.71 0.12
CA LEU A 27 -7.00 1.76 0.86
C LEU A 27 -6.28 3.10 0.72
N LYS A 28 -6.56 3.87 -0.33
CA LYS A 28 -6.04 5.24 -0.48
C LYS A 28 -6.83 6.29 0.30
N GLU A 29 -8.08 6.00 0.63
CA GLU A 29 -8.96 6.92 1.37
C GLU A 29 -8.66 6.97 2.87
N GLN A 30 -7.87 6.04 3.40
CA GLN A 30 -7.47 6.02 4.81
C GLN A 30 -6.10 6.68 5.01
N ASP A 31 -5.88 7.27 6.20
CA ASP A 31 -4.65 7.99 6.56
C ASP A 31 -3.75 7.23 7.56
N VAL A 32 -4.08 5.98 7.88
CA VAL A 32 -3.32 5.14 8.83
C VAL A 32 -1.98 4.68 8.25
N ILE A 33 -1.95 4.36 6.95
CA ILE A 33 -0.73 4.01 6.22
C ILE A 33 -0.59 4.79 4.92
N LYS A 34 0.64 5.08 4.53
CA LYS A 34 0.94 5.64 3.22
C LYS A 34 0.69 4.58 2.14
N VAL A 35 -0.18 4.88 1.18
CA VAL A 35 -0.48 3.99 0.05
C VAL A 35 -0.12 4.67 -1.27
N TYR A 36 0.74 4.02 -2.05
CA TYR A 36 1.05 4.43 -3.42
C TYR A 36 0.22 3.63 -4.41
N ALA A 37 -0.28 4.26 -5.46
CA ALA A 37 -0.78 3.59 -6.66
C ALA A 37 0.35 3.39 -7.67
N THR A 38 0.08 2.59 -8.70
CA THR A 38 1.02 2.39 -9.80
C THR A 38 1.46 3.70 -10.46
N HIS A 39 0.56 4.67 -10.67
CA HIS A 39 0.95 5.97 -11.25
C HIS A 39 1.89 6.77 -10.35
N ASP A 40 1.73 6.67 -9.04
CA ASP A 40 2.62 7.34 -8.08
C ASP A 40 4.04 6.74 -8.18
N LEU A 41 4.14 5.42 -8.33
CA LEU A 41 5.41 4.73 -8.49
C LEU A 41 6.06 5.02 -9.84
N ILE A 42 5.29 5.05 -10.91
CA ILE A 42 5.78 5.40 -12.26
C ILE A 42 6.38 6.81 -12.24
N ASN A 43 5.67 7.78 -11.64
CA ASN A 43 6.16 9.15 -11.46
C ASN A 43 7.41 9.19 -10.58
N PHE A 44 7.43 8.45 -9.47
CA PHE A 44 8.59 8.39 -8.56
C PHE A 44 9.83 7.80 -9.22
N LEU A 45 9.67 6.74 -10.02
CA LEU A 45 10.76 6.07 -10.73
C LEU A 45 11.13 6.79 -12.04
N ASN A 46 10.38 7.83 -12.42
CA ASN A 46 10.53 8.57 -13.67
C ASN A 46 10.57 7.64 -14.91
N ILE A 47 9.74 6.59 -14.88
CA ILE A 47 9.59 5.65 -15.97
C ILE A 47 8.54 6.25 -16.90
N ASN A 48 8.97 6.85 -18.01
CA ASN A 48 8.07 7.34 -19.06
C ASN A 48 7.81 6.24 -20.10
#